data_AF-A0A9J6GJN8-F1
#
_entry.id   AF-A0A9J6GJN8-F1
#
_cell.length_a   1.000
_cell.length_b   1.000
_cell.length_c   1.000
_cell.angle_alpha   90.00
_cell.angle_beta   90.00
_cell.angle_gamma   90.00
#
_symmetry.space_group_name_H-M   'P 1'
#
loop_
_entity.id
_entity.type
_entity.pdbx_description
1 polymer ?
#
loop_
_entity_poly.entity_id
_entity_poly.type
_entity_poly.pdbx_seq_one_letter_code
_entity_poly.pdbx_strand_id
1 'polypeptide(L)'
;MKEANLLRLFQAFGVSRILFIAPFLKLTKAEKSKLDIIIRKGIKSALGLPPNTSTAKILSLGVSNTLDELIEAAKASQQQRLLGSRTGRRILERLGYKSIEIAKDMKDLPKNVREKLTI
;
A
#
# COMPACT_ATOMS: atom_id res chain seq x y z
N MET A 1 -24.02 -9.65 5.99
CA MET A 1 -22.74 -9.57 5.23
C MET A 1 -21.86 -10.74 5.65
N LYS A 2 -21.17 -11.41 4.71
CA LYS A 2 -20.17 -12.44 5.04
C LYS A 2 -18.94 -11.79 5.67
N GLU A 3 -18.27 -12.49 6.58
CA GLU A 3 -17.06 -12.05 7.31
C GLU A 3 -15.99 -11.44 6.38
N ALA A 4 -15.67 -12.12 5.29
CA ALA A 4 -14.72 -11.65 4.28
C ALA A 4 -15.09 -10.29 3.65
N ASN A 5 -16.39 -9.99 3.50
CA ASN A 5 -16.83 -8.71 2.95
C ASN A 5 -16.62 -7.58 3.95
N LEU A 6 -16.84 -7.84 5.25
CA LEU A 6 -16.64 -6.84 6.28
C LEU A 6 -15.15 -6.55 6.48
N LEU A 7 -14.29 -7.58 6.39
CA LEU A 7 -12.85 -7.40 6.40
C LEU A 7 -12.38 -6.55 5.20
N ARG A 8 -12.86 -6.86 3.99
CA ARG A 8 -12.57 -6.06 2.79
C ARG A 8 -13.05 -4.62 2.94
N LEU A 9 -14.22 -4.41 3.55
CA LEU A 9 -14.75 -3.08 3.81
C LEU A 9 -13.82 -2.30 4.76
N PHE A 10 -13.40 -2.92 5.87
CA PHE A 10 -12.48 -2.28 6.80
C PHE A 10 -11.12 -1.97 6.16
N GLN A 11 -10.60 -2.88 5.33
CA GLN A 11 -9.37 -2.64 4.58
C GLN A 11 -9.53 -1.47 3.59
N ALA A 12 -10.60 -1.47 2.79
CA ALA A 12 -10.83 -0.47 1.75
C ALA A 12 -11.05 0.95 2.32
N PHE A 13 -11.69 1.07 3.49
CA PHE A 13 -12.03 2.37 4.08
C PHE A 13 -11.14 2.73 5.27
N GLY A 14 -11.05 1.86 6.27
CA GLY A 14 -10.32 2.11 7.50
C GLY A 14 -8.81 2.16 7.27
N VAL A 15 -8.26 1.10 6.69
CA VAL A 15 -6.81 1.02 6.42
C VAL A 15 -6.40 2.06 5.38
N SER A 16 -7.15 2.22 4.27
CA SER A 16 -6.88 3.27 3.28
C SER A 16 -6.86 4.68 3.88
N ARG A 17 -7.78 4.99 4.80
CA ARG A 17 -7.80 6.31 5.46
C ARG A 17 -6.55 6.55 6.30
N ILE A 18 -6.08 5.52 7.02
CA ILE A 18 -4.84 5.60 7.79
C ILE A 18 -3.65 5.79 6.85
N LEU A 19 -3.57 4.98 5.79
CA LEU A 19 -2.45 5.01 4.83
C LEU A 19 -2.40 6.25 3.95
N PHE A 20 -3.50 6.97 3.82
CA PHE A 20 -3.49 8.26 3.14
C PHE A 20 -2.56 9.27 3.83
N ILE A 21 -2.42 9.19 5.16
CA ILE A 21 -1.71 10.21 5.96
C ILE A 21 -0.46 9.63 6.63
N ALA A 22 -0.56 8.45 7.22
CA ALA A 22 0.48 7.86 8.07
C ALA A 22 1.89 7.80 7.44
N PRO A 23 2.08 7.48 6.15
CA PRO A 23 3.41 7.45 5.52
C PRO A 23 4.15 8.80 5.51
N PHE A 24 3.42 9.91 5.61
CA PHE A 24 3.92 11.27 5.48
C PHE A 24 4.08 12.00 6.82
N LEU A 25 3.64 11.38 7.92
CA LEU A 25 3.80 11.91 9.26
C LEU A 25 5.08 11.41 9.92
N LYS A 26 5.69 12.25 10.75
CA LYS A 26 6.77 11.86 11.66
C LYS A 26 6.16 11.24 12.93
N LEU A 27 5.75 9.98 12.83
CA LEU A 27 5.13 9.26 13.95
C LEU A 27 6.19 8.72 14.92
N THR A 28 5.97 8.95 16.21
CA THR A 28 6.71 8.30 17.29
C THR A 28 6.34 6.81 17.40
N LYS A 29 7.19 6.01 18.05
CA LYS A 29 6.92 4.58 18.30
C LYS A 29 5.59 4.36 19.03
N ALA A 30 5.24 5.24 19.96
CA ALA A 30 3.99 5.16 20.70
C ALA A 30 2.77 5.42 19.80
N GLU A 31 2.85 6.40 18.90
CA GLU A 31 1.76 6.71 17.96
C GLU A 31 1.57 5.59 16.93
N LYS A 32 2.66 5.04 16.39
CA LYS A 32 2.61 3.84 15.54
C LYS A 32 1.91 2.69 16.26
N SER A 33 2.28 2.42 17.51
CA SER A 33 1.66 1.37 18.32
C SER A 33 0.16 1.60 18.52
N LYS A 34 -0.28 2.85 18.70
CA LYS A 34 -1.72 3.19 18.79
C LYS A 34 -2.45 2.89 17.49
N LEU A 35 -1.88 3.23 16.34
CA LEU A 35 -2.46 2.93 15.02
C LEU A 35 -2.53 1.42 14.77
N ASP A 36 -1.50 0.65 15.13
CA ASP A 36 -1.53 -0.82 15.08
C ASP A 36 -2.65 -1.40 15.95
N ILE A 37 -2.91 -0.81 17.12
CA ILE A 37 -4.04 -1.24 17.97
C ILE A 37 -5.37 -0.94 17.28
N ILE A 38 -5.53 0.22 16.64
CA ILE A 38 -6.76 0.59 15.91
C ILE A 38 -7.00 -0.38 14.75
N ILE A 39 -5.97 -0.66 13.94
CA ILE A 39 -6.05 -1.61 12.82
C ILE A 39 -6.45 -3.00 13.32
N ARG A 40 -5.79 -3.51 14.36
CA ARG A 40 -6.11 -4.81 14.95
C ARG A 40 -7.52 -4.87 15.53
N LYS A 41 -7.98 -3.82 16.20
CA LYS A 41 -9.35 -3.75 16.73
C LYS A 41 -10.38 -3.79 15.61
N GLY A 42 -10.15 -3.06 14.52
CA GLY A 42 -11.02 -3.08 13.35
C GLY A 42 -11.07 -4.44 12.68
N ILE A 43 -9.93 -5.10 12.51
CA ILE A 43 -9.86 -6.47 11.95
C ILE A 43 -10.59 -7.46 12.86
N LYS A 44 -10.33 -7.45 14.17
CA LYS A 44 -11.06 -8.30 15.13
C LYS A 44 -12.57 -8.09 15.05
N SER A 45 -13.01 -6.82 15.00
CA SER A 45 -14.42 -6.48 14.86
C SER A 45 -15.01 -6.98 13.55
N ALA A 46 -14.26 -6.88 12.44
CA ALA A 46 -14.70 -7.35 11.13
C ALA A 46 -14.83 -8.88 11.06
N LEU A 47 -13.98 -9.59 11.81
CA LEU A 47 -13.98 -11.05 11.92
C LEU A 47 -14.92 -11.57 13.02
N GLY A 48 -15.64 -10.70 13.74
CA GLY A 48 -16.48 -11.10 14.87
C GLY A 48 -15.69 -11.68 16.06
N LEU A 49 -14.40 -11.38 16.17
CA LEU A 49 -13.52 -11.90 17.20
C LEU A 49 -13.62 -11.08 18.50
N PRO A 50 -13.53 -11.73 19.67
CA PRO A 50 -13.45 -11.05 20.95
C PRO A 50 -12.29 -10.03 21.04
N PRO A 51 -12.43 -8.94 21.81
CA PRO A 51 -11.36 -7.94 21.95
C PRO A 51 -10.03 -8.52 22.47
N ASN A 52 -10.11 -9.55 23.31
CA ASN A 52 -8.98 -10.23 23.95
C ASN A 52 -8.32 -11.31 23.09
N THR A 53 -8.77 -11.54 21.84
CA THR A 53 -8.13 -12.51 20.95
C THR A 53 -6.64 -12.19 20.77
N SER A 54 -5.81 -13.24 20.83
CA SER A 54 -4.34 -13.11 20.72
C SER A 54 -3.93 -12.39 19.44
N THR A 55 -3.14 -11.33 19.57
CA THR A 55 -2.56 -10.61 18.42
C THR A 55 -1.64 -11.53 17.62
N ALA A 56 -0.80 -12.33 18.31
CA ALA A 56 0.17 -13.19 17.66
C ALA A 56 -0.52 -14.20 16.71
N LYS A 57 -1.66 -14.75 17.13
CA LYS A 57 -2.46 -15.65 16.29
C LYS A 57 -3.06 -14.94 15.06
N ILE A 58 -3.51 -13.69 15.21
CA ILE A 58 -4.06 -12.92 14.07
C ILE A 58 -2.96 -12.62 13.05
N LEU A 59 -1.77 -12.24 13.52
CA LEU A 59 -0.61 -11.99 12.67
C LEU A 59 -0.14 -13.28 11.97
N SER A 60 -0.08 -14.42 12.68
CA SER A 60 0.34 -15.70 12.08
C SER A 60 -0.62 -16.22 11.01
N LEU A 61 -1.89 -15.82 11.07
CA LEU A 61 -2.88 -16.15 10.03
C LEU A 61 -2.74 -15.28 8.77
N GLY A 62 -1.88 -14.25 8.79
CA GLY A 62 -1.69 -13.33 7.66
C GLY A 62 -2.89 -12.40 7.40
N VAL A 63 -3.82 -12.28 8.35
CA VAL A 63 -5.06 -11.50 8.17
C VAL A 63 -4.84 -10.00 8.45
N SER A 64 -3.78 -9.67 9.20
CA SER A 64 -3.38 -8.31 9.52
C SER A 64 -1.90 -8.14 9.23
N ASN A 65 -1.56 -7.09 8.48
CA ASN A 65 -0.21 -6.55 8.43
C ASN A 65 -0.04 -5.54 9.57
N THR A 66 1.21 -5.30 9.96
CA THR A 66 1.60 -4.18 10.84
C THR A 66 1.51 -2.85 10.11
N LEU A 67 1.43 -1.75 10.87
CA LEU A 67 1.43 -0.41 10.29
C LEU A 67 2.67 -0.15 9.43
N ASP A 68 3.85 -0.57 9.88
CA ASP A 68 5.09 -0.32 9.16
C ASP A 68 5.12 -1.06 7.82
N GLU A 69 4.67 -2.32 7.76
CA GLU A 69 4.50 -3.07 6.50
C GLU A 69 3.50 -2.39 5.56
N LEU A 70 2.38 -1.91 6.11
CA LEU A 70 1.37 -1.20 5.31
C LEU A 70 1.91 0.14 4.76
N ILE A 71 2.70 0.87 5.56
CA ILE A 71 3.36 2.11 5.12
C ILE A 71 4.39 1.81 4.03
N GLU A 72 5.19 0.75 4.20
CA GLU A 72 6.18 0.33 3.21
C GLU A 72 5.50 -0.04 1.89
N ALA A 73 4.46 -0.87 1.93
CA ALA A 73 3.69 -1.25 0.76
C ALA A 73 3.06 -0.02 0.05
N ALA A 74 2.51 0.92 0.82
CA ALA A 74 1.95 2.16 0.29
C ALA A 74 3.03 3.02 -0.40
N LYS A 75 4.21 3.16 0.22
CA LYS A 75 5.34 3.92 -0.37
C LYS A 75 5.87 3.26 -1.63
N ALA A 76 6.01 1.94 -1.64
CA ALA A 76 6.45 1.18 -2.82
C ALA A 76 5.47 1.37 -3.99
N SER A 77 4.16 1.23 -3.74
CA SER A 77 3.12 1.45 -4.76
C SER A 77 3.15 2.88 -5.30
N GLN A 78 3.30 3.88 -4.42
CA GLN A 78 3.40 5.28 -4.84
C GLN A 78 4.66 5.55 -5.67
N GLN A 79 5.79 4.95 -5.32
CA GLN A 79 7.03 5.05 -6.08
C GLN A 79 6.88 4.43 -7.47
N GLN A 80 6.28 3.23 -7.58
CA GLN A 80 5.98 2.60 -8.86
C GLN A 80 5.07 3.49 -9.72
N ARG A 81 4.04 4.08 -9.14
CA ARG A 81 3.15 5.03 -9.83
C ARG A 81 3.92 6.25 -10.36
N LEU A 82 4.84 6.80 -9.57
CA LEU A 82 5.66 7.94 -9.98
C LEU A 82 6.60 7.57 -11.15
N LEU A 83 7.22 6.38 -11.11
CA LEU A 83 8.06 5.88 -12.20
C LEU A 83 7.29 5.76 -13.54
N GLY A 84 5.99 5.43 -13.48
CA GLY A 84 5.13 5.29 -14.66
C GLY A 84 4.93 6.58 -15.47
N SER A 85 5.21 7.76 -14.91
CA SER A 85 4.97 9.05 -15.59
C SER A 85 6.25 9.87 -15.76
N ARG A 86 6.34 10.66 -16.84
CA ARG A 86 7.49 11.56 -17.07
C ARG A 86 7.67 12.58 -15.95
N THR A 87 6.56 13.15 -15.47
CA THR A 87 6.56 14.10 -14.35
C THR A 87 6.97 13.43 -13.04
N GLY A 88 6.44 12.23 -12.76
CA GLY A 88 6.79 11.49 -11.55
C GLY A 88 8.26 11.07 -11.51
N ARG A 89 8.85 10.66 -12.64
CA ARG A 89 10.29 10.41 -12.77
C ARG A 89 11.13 11.65 -12.42
N ARG A 90 10.77 12.82 -12.96
CA ARG A 90 11.43 14.09 -12.60
C ARG A 90 11.32 14.44 -11.12
N ILE A 91 10.19 14.14 -10.47
CA ILE A 91 10.01 14.35 -9.03
C ILE A 91 10.97 13.43 -8.25
N LEU A 92 11.06 12.15 -8.63
CA LEU A 92 11.94 11.18 -7.98
C LEU A 92 13.42 11.57 -8.13
N GLU A 93 13.85 12.00 -9.31
CA GLU A 93 15.19 12.53 -9.57
C GLU A 93 15.53 13.71 -8.65
N ARG A 94 14.61 14.68 -8.53
CA ARG A 94 14.77 15.85 -7.64
C ARG A 94 14.89 15.48 -6.17
N LEU A 95 14.20 14.42 -5.75
CA LEU A 95 14.25 13.89 -4.39
C LEU A 95 15.48 13.01 -4.14
N GLY A 96 16.35 12.81 -5.14
CA GLY A 96 17.58 12.02 -5.02
C GLY A 96 17.35 10.50 -5.08
N TYR A 97 16.16 10.04 -5.46
CA TYR A 97 15.94 8.63 -5.72
C TYR A 97 16.66 8.25 -7.02
N LYS A 98 17.54 7.23 -6.95
CA LYS A 98 18.13 6.64 -8.16
C LYS A 98 16.98 6.10 -9.01
N SER A 99 16.74 6.73 -10.16
CA SER A 99 15.83 6.18 -11.16
C SER A 99 16.35 4.81 -11.53
N ILE A 100 15.66 3.74 -11.10
CA ILE A 100 15.85 2.43 -11.71
C ILE A 100 15.59 2.68 -13.20
N GLU A 101 16.58 2.45 -14.05
CA GLU A 101 16.63 2.81 -15.47
C GLU A 101 15.61 2.06 -16.34
N ILE A 102 14.38 1.83 -15.87
CA ILE A 102 13.29 1.22 -16.64
C ILE A 102 12.97 2.08 -17.87
N ALA A 103 13.32 3.38 -17.84
CA ALA A 103 13.08 4.31 -18.94
C ALA A 103 14.11 4.26 -20.09
N LYS A 104 15.23 3.53 -19.97
CA LYS A 104 16.27 3.56 -21.02
C LYS A 104 15.99 2.65 -22.21
N ASP A 105 15.11 1.66 -22.08
CA ASP A 105 14.79 0.69 -23.15
C ASP A 105 13.34 0.79 -23.66
N MET A 106 12.68 1.93 -23.45
CA MET A 106 11.49 2.25 -24.24
C MET A 106 11.92 2.64 -25.66
N LYS A 107 12.25 1.64 -26.47
CA LYS A 107 12.40 1.81 -27.92
C LYS A 107 11.02 2.00 -28.52
N ASP A 108 10.92 2.95 -29.44
CA ASP A 108 9.69 3.21 -30.15
C ASP A 108 9.26 1.94 -30.88
N LEU A 109 8.02 1.48 -30.67
CA LEU A 109 7.55 0.26 -31.29
C LEU A 109 7.54 0.46 -32.82
N PRO A 110 8.25 -0.37 -33.60
CA PRO A 110 8.28 -0.26 -35.06
C PRO A 110 6.88 -0.16 -35.66
N LYS A 111 6.69 0.75 -36.64
CA LYS A 111 5.37 1.07 -37.22
C LYS A 111 4.58 -0.18 -37.65
N ASN A 112 5.27 -1.15 -38.25
CA ASN A 112 4.72 -2.41 -38.72
C ASN A 112 4.13 -3.30 -37.61
N VAL A 113 4.57 -3.13 -36.36
CA VAL A 113 4.00 -3.84 -35.19
C VAL A 113 2.86 -3.04 -34.58
N ARG A 114 2.97 -1.70 -34.56
CA ARG A 114 1.94 -0.79 -34.07
C ARG A 114 0.64 -0.90 -34.86
N GLU A 115 0.74 -0.95 -36.19
CA GLU A 115 -0.42 -1.06 -37.09
C GLU A 115 -1.20 -2.36 -36.89
N LYS A 116 -0.54 -3.45 -36.47
CA LYS A 116 -1.15 -4.76 -36.19
C LYS A 116 -1.85 -4.87 -34.83
N LEU A 117 -1.64 -3.91 -33.93
CA LEU A 117 -2.23 -3.89 -32.59
C LEU A 117 -3.48 -3.00 -32.50
N THR A 118 -3.82 -2.30 -33.59
CA THR A 118 -5.05 -1.53 -33.72
C THR A 118 -6.20 -2.49 -34.00
N ILE A 119 -7.00 -2.80 -32.96
CA ILE A 119 -8.31 -3.46 -33.07
C ILE A 119 -9.37 -2.38 -33.26
#